data_AF-A0A0D3L425-F1
#
_entry.id   AF-A0A0D3L425-F1
#
_cell.length_a   1.000
_cell.length_b   1.000
_cell.length_c   1.000
_cell.angle_alpha   90.00
_cell.angle_beta   90.00
_cell.angle_gamma   90.00
#
_symmetry.space_group_name_H-M   'P 1'
#
loop_
_entity.id
_entity.type
_entity.pdbx_description
1 polymer ?
#
loop_
_entity_poly.entity_id
_entity_poly.type
_entity_poly.pdbx_seq_one_letter_code
_entity_poly.pdbx_strand_id
1 'polypeptide(L)'
;RRMWAFQSVLLLSIAMILSIDLSIQQINSSYIYQYLWSWIINNDFSLEFGYLIDPLTSIMLILITTVGIMVLIYSDNYMAHDQGYLRFFAYMSFFSTSMLGLVTSSNLIQIYIFWELVGISSYILIGFWFTRPVAADACQKAFVTNRVGDFGLLLGILGFYWITGSFEFRDLFEIFNNLISNNEVNVLFVILCAVLLFAGAVAKSAQFPLHVWLPDAMEGPTPISALIHAATMVAAGIFLVARLLPLFIVIPYIMNLISLIGIITVFLGATLALAQKDIKRGL
;
A
#
# COMPACT_ATOMS: atom_id res chain seq x y z
N ARG A 1 -7.70 -23.52 -19.08
CA ARG A 1 -8.10 -22.52 -18.04
C ARG A 1 -7.33 -22.79 -16.74
N ARG A 2 -7.52 -23.93 -16.07
CA ARG A 2 -6.82 -24.29 -14.80
C ARG A 2 -5.28 -24.26 -14.82
N MET A 3 -4.64 -24.48 -15.98
CA MET A 3 -3.18 -24.40 -16.09
C MET A 3 -2.60 -23.01 -15.74
N TRP A 4 -3.36 -21.93 -15.99
CA TRP A 4 -2.94 -20.56 -15.65
C TRP A 4 -3.04 -20.27 -14.15
N ALA A 5 -4.11 -20.75 -13.51
CA ALA A 5 -4.22 -20.67 -12.05
C ALA A 5 -3.06 -21.43 -11.39
N PHE A 6 -2.77 -22.65 -11.87
CA PHE A 6 -1.63 -23.42 -11.38
C PHE A 6 -0.31 -22.67 -11.54
N GLN A 7 -0.05 -22.04 -12.69
CA GLN A 7 1.15 -21.24 -12.90
C GLN A 7 1.22 -20.03 -11.95
N SER A 8 0.11 -19.31 -11.74
CA SER A 8 0.08 -18.18 -10.81
C SER A 8 0.32 -18.60 -9.35
N VAL A 9 -0.27 -19.71 -8.92
CA VAL A 9 -0.09 -20.28 -7.59
C VAL A 9 1.36 -20.76 -7.41
N LEU A 10 1.93 -21.41 -8.43
CA LEU A 10 3.31 -21.90 -8.39
C LEU A 10 4.33 -20.75 -8.30
N LEU A 11 4.14 -19.67 -9.07
CA LEU A 11 5.04 -18.51 -9.00
C LEU A 11 4.94 -17.82 -7.63
N LEU A 12 3.72 -17.67 -7.09
CA LEU A 12 3.54 -17.05 -5.78
C LEU A 12 4.04 -17.96 -4.65
N SER A 13 3.98 -19.28 -4.79
CA SER A 13 4.55 -20.22 -3.81
C SER A 13 6.08 -20.20 -3.79
N ILE A 14 6.72 -20.03 -4.95
CA ILE A 14 8.17 -19.76 -5.01
C ILE A 14 8.48 -18.45 -4.27
N ALA A 15 7.72 -17.39 -4.53
CA ALA A 15 7.89 -16.12 -3.82
C ALA A 15 7.68 -16.25 -2.30
N MET A 16 6.72 -17.07 -1.86
CA MET A 16 6.49 -17.37 -0.45
C MET A 16 7.71 -18.06 0.18
N ILE A 17 8.27 -19.09 -0.47
CA ILE A 17 9.45 -19.79 0.03
C ILE A 17 10.63 -18.81 0.19
N LEU A 18 10.85 -17.94 -0.80
CA LEU A 18 11.88 -16.90 -0.72
C LEU A 18 11.60 -15.91 0.42
N SER A 19 10.34 -15.50 0.61
CA SER A 19 9.97 -14.60 1.72
C SER A 19 10.19 -15.22 3.10
N ILE A 20 9.94 -16.53 3.23
CA ILE A 20 10.18 -17.27 4.47
C ILE A 20 11.69 -17.36 4.73
N ASP A 21 12.49 -17.70 3.73
CA ASP A 21 13.95 -17.74 3.87
C ASP A 21 14.52 -16.37 4.29
N LEU A 22 14.08 -15.29 3.62
CA LEU A 22 14.44 -13.92 4.00
C LEU A 22 14.03 -13.58 5.44
N SER A 23 12.84 -14.03 5.88
CA SER A 23 12.40 -13.80 7.25
C SER A 23 13.24 -14.54 8.28
N ILE A 24 13.64 -15.79 8.00
CA ILE A 24 14.50 -16.59 8.88
C ILE A 24 15.88 -15.95 8.97
N GLN A 25 16.44 -15.50 7.84
CA GLN A 25 17.70 -14.77 7.81
C GLN A 25 17.64 -13.47 8.61
N GLN A 26 16.52 -12.74 8.53
CA GLN A 26 16.32 -11.52 9.33
C GLN A 26 16.21 -11.79 10.83
N ILE A 27 15.49 -12.85 11.23
CA ILE A 27 15.37 -13.23 12.65
C ILE A 27 16.74 -13.62 13.21
N ASN A 28 17.57 -14.31 12.43
CA ASN A 28 18.86 -14.81 12.88
C ASN A 28 19.96 -13.73 12.89
N SER A 29 19.96 -12.83 11.91
CA SER A 29 21.09 -11.92 11.67
C SER A 29 20.78 -10.43 11.88
N SER A 30 19.51 -10.03 11.87
CA SER A 30 19.02 -8.65 12.07
C SER A 30 19.63 -7.57 11.16
N TYR A 31 20.37 -7.92 10.10
CA TYR A 31 21.02 -6.96 9.22
C TYR A 31 20.03 -6.40 8.20
N ILE A 32 19.94 -5.06 8.11
CA ILE A 32 19.16 -4.40 7.07
C ILE A 32 19.93 -4.49 5.75
N TYR A 33 19.42 -5.27 4.80
CA TYR A 33 20.00 -5.40 3.48
C TYR A 33 19.41 -4.33 2.56
N GLN A 34 20.26 -3.50 1.96
CA GLN A 34 19.86 -2.50 1.00
C GLN A 34 20.73 -2.66 -0.25
N TYR A 35 20.08 -2.86 -1.38
CA TYR A 35 20.72 -2.85 -2.69
C TYR A 35 20.12 -1.71 -3.51
N LEU A 36 20.98 -0.88 -4.10
CA LEU A 36 20.59 0.31 -4.85
C LEU A 36 21.21 0.25 -6.24
N TRP A 37 20.41 0.58 -7.23
CA TRP A 37 20.80 0.71 -8.63
C TRP A 37 20.34 2.06 -9.15
N SER A 38 21.27 2.86 -9.66
CA SER A 38 20.97 4.19 -10.19
C SER A 38 20.15 4.10 -11.49
N TRP A 39 18.96 4.67 -11.48
CA TRP A 39 18.06 4.68 -12.65
C TRP A 39 18.27 5.91 -13.52
N ILE A 40 18.31 7.09 -12.90
CA ILE A 40 18.56 8.38 -13.57
C ILE A 40 19.66 9.10 -12.80
N ILE A 41 20.72 9.49 -13.52
CA ILE A 41 21.83 10.28 -12.98
C ILE A 41 21.90 11.58 -13.78
N ASN A 42 21.47 12.67 -13.16
CA ASN A 42 21.82 14.02 -13.59
C ASN A 42 22.76 14.63 -12.54
N ASN A 43 23.54 15.64 -12.92
CA ASN A 43 24.59 16.22 -12.06
C ASN A 43 24.10 16.62 -10.65
N ASP A 44 22.83 17.02 -10.51
CA ASP A 44 22.25 17.47 -9.23
C ASP A 44 21.11 16.56 -8.73
N PHE A 45 20.76 15.50 -9.46
CA PHE A 45 19.61 14.64 -9.16
C PHE A 45 19.93 13.17 -9.47
N SER A 46 20.01 12.34 -8.43
CA SER A 46 20.09 10.89 -8.54
C SER A 46 18.77 10.26 -8.10
N LEU A 47 18.20 9.42 -8.97
CA LEU A 47 17.07 8.58 -8.62
C LEU A 47 17.53 7.13 -8.64
N GLU A 48 17.52 6.51 -7.47
CA GLU A 48 17.95 5.13 -7.28
C GLU A 48 16.74 4.21 -7.16
N PHE A 49 16.85 3.02 -7.74
CA PHE A 49 15.90 1.94 -7.62
C PHE A 49 16.57 0.82 -6.85
N GLY A 50 15.91 0.34 -5.80
CA GLY A 50 16.52 -0.63 -4.92
C GLY A 50 15.57 -1.60 -4.29
N TYR A 51 16.15 -2.46 -3.46
CA TYR A 51 15.42 -3.33 -2.56
C TYR A 51 15.93 -3.08 -1.15
N LEU A 52 15.01 -2.75 -0.25
CA LEU A 52 15.27 -2.63 1.17
C LEU A 52 14.58 -3.80 1.89
N ILE A 53 15.39 -4.66 2.50
CA ILE A 53 14.94 -5.82 3.27
C ILE A 53 15.33 -5.57 4.73
N ASP A 54 14.30 -5.47 5.56
CA ASP A 54 14.37 -5.18 6.98
C ASP A 54 13.24 -5.96 7.68
N PRO A 55 13.18 -5.93 9.02
CA PRO A 55 12.16 -6.71 9.75
C PRO A 55 10.72 -6.36 9.38
N LEU A 56 10.41 -5.10 9.05
CA LEU A 56 9.05 -4.72 8.65
C LEU A 56 8.67 -5.33 7.30
N THR A 57 9.58 -5.23 6.32
CA THR A 57 9.33 -5.75 4.98
C THR A 57 9.26 -7.27 4.96
N SER A 58 10.08 -7.97 5.75
CA SER A 58 10.02 -9.44 5.82
C SER A 58 8.67 -9.94 6.35
N ILE A 59 8.10 -9.31 7.38
CA ILE A 59 6.76 -9.63 7.90
C ILE A 59 5.70 -9.40 6.82
N MET A 60 5.77 -8.26 6.13
CA MET A 60 4.81 -7.91 5.09
C MET A 60 4.90 -8.84 3.87
N LEU A 61 6.10 -9.25 3.46
CA LEU A 61 6.30 -10.20 2.36
C LEU A 61 5.66 -11.56 2.66
N ILE A 62 5.82 -12.09 3.89
CA ILE A 62 5.14 -13.32 4.30
C ILE A 62 3.62 -13.14 4.26
N LEU A 63 3.12 -12.03 4.82
CA LEU A 63 1.68 -11.77 4.89
C LEU A 63 1.05 -11.69 3.49
N ILE A 64 1.67 -10.97 2.56
CA ILE A 64 1.17 -10.81 1.18
C ILE A 64 1.20 -12.13 0.42
N THR A 65 2.30 -12.89 0.51
CA THR A 65 2.44 -14.15 -0.23
C THR A 65 1.52 -15.24 0.32
N THR A 66 1.40 -15.38 1.64
CA THR A 66 0.54 -16.39 2.28
C THR A 66 -0.94 -16.15 2.00
N VAL A 67 -1.43 -14.92 2.21
CA VAL A 67 -2.82 -14.57 1.90
C VAL A 67 -3.07 -14.64 0.39
N GLY A 68 -2.12 -14.18 -0.43
CA GLY A 68 -2.22 -14.25 -1.88
C GLY A 68 -2.39 -15.68 -2.40
N ILE A 69 -1.63 -16.66 -1.88
CA ILE A 69 -1.77 -18.06 -2.28
C ILE A 69 -3.14 -18.62 -1.88
N MET A 70 -3.59 -18.36 -0.65
CA MET A 70 -4.90 -18.80 -0.17
C MET A 70 -6.03 -18.25 -1.05
N VAL A 71 -5.95 -16.96 -1.41
CA VAL A 71 -6.93 -16.33 -2.29
C VAL A 71 -6.87 -16.90 -3.71
N LEU A 72 -5.68 -17.15 -4.27
CA LEU A 72 -5.57 -17.75 -5.61
C LEU A 72 -6.17 -19.15 -5.65
N ILE A 73 -5.90 -19.99 -4.64
CA ILE A 73 -6.51 -21.33 -4.52
C ILE A 73 -8.03 -21.24 -4.41
N TYR A 74 -8.54 -20.34 -3.55
CA TYR A 74 -9.98 -20.12 -3.41
C TYR A 74 -10.62 -19.64 -4.72
N SER A 75 -9.92 -18.77 -5.46
CA SER A 75 -10.42 -18.19 -6.70
C SER A 75 -10.56 -19.19 -7.86
N ASP A 76 -9.81 -20.30 -7.86
CA ASP A 76 -9.90 -21.32 -8.91
C ASP A 76 -11.29 -21.95 -8.97
N ASN A 77 -11.82 -22.30 -7.80
CA ASN A 77 -13.18 -22.85 -7.68
C ASN A 77 -14.25 -21.76 -7.84
N TYR A 78 -14.04 -20.57 -7.25
CA TYR A 78 -15.03 -19.49 -7.30
C TYR A 78 -15.28 -18.98 -8.74
N MET A 79 -14.22 -18.83 -9.53
CA MET A 79 -14.30 -18.29 -10.90
C MET A 79 -14.43 -19.38 -11.98
N ALA A 80 -14.55 -20.66 -11.61
CA ALA A 80 -14.53 -21.78 -12.56
C ALA A 80 -15.57 -21.66 -13.69
N HIS A 81 -16.71 -21.05 -13.39
CA HIS A 81 -17.83 -20.89 -14.33
C HIS A 81 -17.87 -19.51 -15.02
N ASP A 82 -17.00 -18.57 -14.65
CA ASP A 82 -16.95 -17.24 -15.27
C ASP A 82 -16.14 -17.28 -16.59
N GLN A 83 -16.60 -16.51 -17.58
CA GLN A 83 -15.89 -16.36 -18.86
C GLN A 83 -14.59 -15.58 -18.69
N GLY A 84 -14.52 -14.67 -17.71
CA GLY A 84 -13.37 -13.83 -17.45
C GLY A 84 -12.22 -14.47 -16.65
N TYR A 85 -12.20 -15.81 -16.52
CA TYR A 85 -11.24 -16.55 -15.68
C TYR A 85 -9.78 -16.15 -15.89
N LEU A 86 -9.28 -16.16 -17.13
CA LEU A 86 -7.87 -15.84 -17.41
C LEU A 86 -7.51 -14.40 -17.03
N ARG A 87 -8.43 -13.47 -17.34
CA ARG A 87 -8.28 -12.06 -17.04
C ARG A 87 -8.21 -11.82 -15.54
N PHE A 88 -9.02 -12.54 -14.76
CA PHE A 88 -9.01 -12.46 -13.31
C PHE A 88 -7.65 -12.85 -12.72
N PHE A 89 -7.11 -14.00 -13.10
CA PHE A 89 -5.79 -14.45 -12.60
C PHE A 89 -4.64 -13.53 -13.03
N ALA A 90 -4.70 -12.95 -14.23
CA ALA A 90 -3.71 -11.96 -14.67
C ALA A 90 -3.76 -10.67 -13.83
N TYR A 91 -4.97 -10.22 -13.44
CA TYR A 91 -5.12 -9.04 -12.59
C TYR A 91 -4.70 -9.31 -11.14
N MET A 92 -5.00 -10.50 -10.62
CA MET A 92 -4.57 -10.92 -9.28
C MET A 92 -3.04 -11.05 -9.18
N SER A 93 -2.40 -11.62 -10.19
CA SER A 93 -0.94 -11.68 -10.23
C SER A 93 -0.32 -10.29 -10.35
N PHE A 94 -0.83 -9.44 -11.23
CA PHE A 94 -0.38 -8.04 -11.36
C PHE A 94 -0.54 -7.24 -10.06
N PHE A 95 -1.64 -7.46 -9.34
CA PHE A 95 -1.85 -6.86 -8.03
C PHE A 95 -0.81 -7.37 -7.01
N SER A 96 -0.58 -8.68 -6.95
CA SER A 96 0.42 -9.27 -6.04
C SER A 96 1.84 -8.77 -6.32
N THR A 97 2.24 -8.63 -7.59
CA THR A 97 3.57 -8.12 -7.95
C THR A 97 3.72 -6.65 -7.60
N SER A 98 2.67 -5.84 -7.83
CA SER A 98 2.67 -4.42 -7.44
C SER A 98 2.82 -4.24 -5.92
N MET A 99 2.13 -5.07 -5.12
CA MET A 99 2.21 -4.99 -3.66
C MET A 99 3.56 -5.49 -3.13
N LEU A 100 4.12 -6.56 -3.69
CA LEU A 100 5.47 -7.03 -3.32
C LEU A 100 6.53 -5.96 -3.65
N GLY A 101 6.42 -5.29 -4.80
CA GLY A 101 7.30 -4.17 -5.17
C GLY A 101 7.16 -2.95 -4.26
N LEU A 102 5.94 -2.63 -3.82
CA LEU A 102 5.68 -1.55 -2.86
C LEU A 102 6.42 -1.81 -1.54
N VAL A 103 6.32 -3.02 -1.02
CA VAL A 103 6.95 -3.38 0.27
C VAL A 103 8.47 -3.38 0.16
N THR A 104 9.04 -3.87 -0.93
CA THR A 104 10.51 -3.95 -1.06
C THR A 104 11.17 -2.62 -1.44
N SER A 105 10.39 -1.56 -1.65
CA SER A 105 10.89 -0.27 -2.11
C SER A 105 11.89 0.38 -1.13
N SER A 106 13.02 0.86 -1.66
CA SER A 106 14.04 1.58 -0.87
C SER A 106 13.76 3.08 -0.76
N ASN A 107 12.94 3.63 -1.66
CA ASN A 107 12.72 5.06 -1.83
C ASN A 107 11.27 5.48 -1.77
N LEU A 108 11.02 6.74 -1.38
CA LEU A 108 9.69 7.35 -1.43
C LEU A 108 9.08 7.37 -2.84
N ILE A 109 9.88 7.70 -3.87
CA ILE A 109 9.41 7.67 -5.27
C ILE A 109 9.08 6.24 -5.70
N GLN A 110 9.92 5.27 -5.33
CA GLN A 110 9.68 3.88 -5.67
C GLN A 110 8.39 3.37 -5.02
N ILE A 111 8.14 3.71 -3.75
CA ILE A 111 6.84 3.49 -3.11
C ILE A 111 5.75 4.12 -3.94
N TYR A 112 5.85 5.40 -4.33
CA TYR A 112 4.80 6.09 -5.10
C TYR A 112 4.49 5.40 -6.44
N ILE A 113 5.50 4.89 -7.15
CA ILE A 113 5.29 4.16 -8.41
C ILE A 113 4.49 2.88 -8.15
N PHE A 114 4.87 2.07 -7.17
CA PHE A 114 4.13 0.85 -6.84
C PHE A 114 2.79 1.14 -6.18
N TRP A 115 2.66 2.25 -5.45
CA TRP A 115 1.42 2.76 -4.86
C TRP A 115 0.36 3.00 -5.92
N GLU A 116 0.79 3.59 -7.03
CA GLU A 116 -0.04 3.85 -8.19
C GLU A 116 -0.39 2.58 -8.95
N LEU A 117 0.56 1.65 -9.09
CA LEU A 117 0.29 0.32 -9.67
C LEU A 117 -0.72 -0.48 -8.84
N VAL A 118 -0.63 -0.43 -7.50
CA VAL A 118 -1.64 -1.02 -6.60
C VAL A 118 -3.01 -0.33 -6.79
N GLY A 119 -3.02 0.99 -7.00
CA GLY A 119 -4.24 1.74 -7.35
C GLY A 119 -4.88 1.28 -8.65
N ILE A 120 -4.10 1.18 -9.72
CA ILE A 120 -4.58 0.77 -11.05
C ILE A 120 -5.09 -0.68 -11.01
N SER A 121 -4.34 -1.58 -10.38
CA SER A 121 -4.75 -2.98 -10.25
C SER A 121 -6.04 -3.14 -9.44
N SER A 122 -6.19 -2.38 -8.34
CA SER A 122 -7.44 -2.36 -7.57
C SER A 122 -8.64 -1.86 -8.38
N TYR A 123 -8.45 -0.81 -9.20
CA TYR A 123 -9.50 -0.27 -10.07
C TYR A 123 -10.00 -1.33 -11.07
N ILE A 124 -9.05 -2.01 -11.71
CA ILE A 124 -9.35 -3.06 -12.70
C ILE A 124 -10.04 -4.27 -12.03
N LEU A 125 -9.63 -4.61 -10.81
CA LEU A 125 -10.20 -5.73 -10.03
C LEU A 125 -11.63 -5.42 -9.54
N ILE A 126 -11.88 -4.24 -8.96
CA ILE A 126 -13.23 -3.82 -8.53
C ILE A 126 -14.17 -3.75 -9.74
N GLY A 127 -13.69 -3.17 -10.85
CA GLY A 127 -14.42 -3.07 -12.12
C GLY A 127 -14.46 -4.35 -12.95
N PHE A 128 -14.15 -5.52 -12.38
CA PHE A 128 -14.03 -6.76 -13.16
C PHE A 128 -15.32 -7.11 -13.94
N TRP A 129 -16.48 -6.95 -13.30
CA TRP A 129 -17.79 -7.07 -13.95
C TRP A 129 -18.31 -5.73 -14.48
N PHE A 130 -17.52 -5.12 -15.35
CA PHE A 130 -17.78 -3.81 -15.99
C PHE A 130 -19.13 -3.69 -16.72
N THR A 131 -19.82 -4.80 -17.01
CA THR A 131 -21.16 -4.79 -17.61
C THR A 131 -22.25 -4.34 -16.61
N ARG A 132 -21.97 -4.39 -15.31
CA ARG A 132 -22.88 -3.89 -14.27
C ARG A 132 -22.57 -2.41 -14.00
N PRO A 133 -23.54 -1.50 -14.15
CA PRO A 133 -23.31 -0.07 -13.93
C PRO A 133 -22.86 0.21 -12.49
N VAL A 134 -23.42 -0.50 -11.51
CA VAL A 134 -23.05 -0.37 -10.09
C VAL A 134 -21.56 -0.67 -9.85
N ALA A 135 -21.00 -1.69 -10.51
CA ALA A 135 -19.59 -2.05 -10.39
C ALA A 135 -18.67 -1.02 -11.09
N ALA A 136 -19.13 -0.43 -12.19
CA ALA A 136 -18.42 0.63 -12.89
C ALA A 136 -18.36 1.93 -12.06
N ASP A 137 -19.48 2.31 -11.44
CA ASP A 137 -19.52 3.49 -10.57
C ASP A 137 -18.67 3.26 -9.30
N ALA A 138 -18.72 2.06 -8.72
CA ALA A 138 -17.92 1.68 -7.57
C ALA A 138 -16.41 1.74 -7.86
N CYS A 139 -15.95 1.22 -9.00
CA CYS A 139 -14.53 1.26 -9.33
C CYS A 139 -14.05 2.68 -9.59
N GLN A 140 -14.84 3.51 -10.28
CA GLN A 140 -14.51 4.92 -10.50
C GLN A 140 -14.42 5.68 -9.18
N LYS A 141 -15.40 5.49 -8.29
CA LYS A 141 -15.41 6.10 -6.96
C LYS A 141 -14.16 5.72 -6.18
N ALA A 142 -13.81 4.44 -6.13
CA ALA A 142 -12.62 3.96 -5.45
C ALA A 142 -11.32 4.51 -6.05
N PHE A 143 -11.24 4.64 -7.37
CA PHE A 143 -10.06 5.20 -8.01
C PHE A 143 -9.92 6.70 -7.71
N VAL A 144 -11.00 7.47 -7.86
CA VAL A 144 -10.97 8.93 -7.64
C VAL A 144 -10.66 9.26 -6.18
N THR A 145 -11.27 8.57 -5.22
CA THR A 145 -10.99 8.83 -3.79
C THR A 145 -9.55 8.51 -3.42
N ASN A 146 -8.99 7.43 -3.97
CA ASN A 146 -7.59 7.08 -3.75
C ASN A 146 -6.65 8.10 -4.41
N ARG A 147 -6.96 8.55 -5.64
CA ARG A 147 -6.18 9.55 -6.35
C ARG A 147 -6.07 10.89 -5.64
N VAL A 148 -7.12 11.30 -4.93
CA VAL A 148 -7.06 12.52 -4.10
C VAL A 148 -6.02 12.37 -2.99
N GLY A 149 -5.95 11.21 -2.33
CA GLY A 149 -4.90 10.91 -1.35
C GLY A 149 -3.52 10.77 -1.99
N ASP A 150 -3.44 10.13 -3.15
CA ASP A 150 -2.18 9.92 -3.88
C ASP A 150 -1.59 11.27 -4.33
N PHE A 151 -2.43 12.25 -4.68
CA PHE A 151 -1.99 13.62 -4.93
C PHE A 151 -1.39 14.28 -3.68
N GLY A 152 -2.01 14.08 -2.51
CA GLY A 152 -1.45 14.50 -1.22
C GLY A 152 -0.09 13.85 -0.95
N LEU A 153 0.01 12.54 -1.17
CA LEU A 153 1.26 11.78 -1.03
C LEU A 153 2.37 12.36 -1.91
N LEU A 154 2.07 12.61 -3.18
CA LEU A 154 3.03 13.20 -4.12
C LEU A 154 3.53 14.57 -3.66
N LEU A 155 2.63 15.45 -3.23
CA LEU A 155 3.00 16.75 -2.69
C LEU A 155 3.83 16.63 -1.41
N GLY A 156 3.51 15.68 -0.53
CA GLY A 156 4.31 15.37 0.65
C GLY A 156 5.73 14.94 0.29
N ILE A 157 5.88 14.02 -0.67
CA ILE A 157 7.19 13.54 -1.15
C ILE A 157 8.01 14.69 -1.72
N LEU A 158 7.41 15.53 -2.58
CA LEU A 158 8.10 16.69 -3.16
C LEU A 158 8.46 17.74 -2.09
N GLY A 159 7.59 17.94 -1.11
CA GLY A 159 7.83 18.85 0.01
C GLY A 159 9.00 18.41 0.89
N PHE A 160 9.10 17.11 1.21
CA PHE A 160 10.26 16.57 1.94
C PHE A 160 11.53 16.61 1.11
N TYR A 161 11.46 16.30 -0.19
CA TYR A 161 12.62 16.45 -1.06
C TYR A 161 13.14 17.89 -1.12
N TRP A 162 12.25 18.88 -1.10
CA TRP A 162 12.67 20.28 -1.05
C TRP A 162 13.40 20.65 0.25
N ILE A 163 13.10 19.96 1.35
CA ILE A 163 13.75 20.17 2.65
C ILE A 163 15.07 19.38 2.76
N THR A 164 15.06 18.10 2.40
CA THR A 164 16.19 17.18 2.67
C THR A 164 17.10 16.95 1.46
N GLY A 165 16.60 17.14 0.24
CA GLY A 165 17.33 16.86 -1.01
C GLY A 165 17.51 15.36 -1.32
N SER A 166 16.90 14.45 -0.57
CA SER A 166 17.02 12.99 -0.79
C SER A 166 15.66 12.28 -0.67
N PHE A 167 15.49 11.21 -1.46
CA PHE A 167 14.31 10.32 -1.42
C PHE A 167 14.53 9.03 -0.63
N GLU A 168 15.79 8.74 -0.27
CA GLU A 168 16.20 7.56 0.50
C GLU A 168 15.75 7.70 1.95
N PHE A 169 15.15 6.65 2.51
CA PHE A 169 14.61 6.71 3.88
C PHE A 169 15.68 7.09 4.91
N ARG A 170 16.88 6.50 4.79
CA ARG A 170 17.97 6.70 5.77
C ARG A 170 18.44 8.15 5.78
N ASP A 171 18.83 8.65 4.61
CA ASP A 171 19.31 10.02 4.45
C ASP A 171 18.23 11.04 4.82
N LEU A 172 16.99 10.78 4.40
CA LEU A 172 15.85 11.64 4.72
C LEU A 172 15.67 11.77 6.23
N PHE A 173 15.73 10.67 6.99
CA PHE A 173 15.59 10.72 8.45
C PHE A 173 16.77 11.42 9.13
N GLU A 174 18.00 11.16 8.68
CA GLU A 174 19.20 11.76 9.27
C GLU A 174 19.27 13.27 9.04
N ILE A 175 19.10 13.70 7.78
CA ILE A 175 19.13 15.12 7.40
C ILE A 175 18.01 15.88 8.11
N PHE A 176 16.80 15.31 8.12
CA PHE A 176 15.64 15.94 8.76
C PHE A 176 15.83 16.12 10.28
N ASN A 177 16.40 15.14 10.98
CA ASN A 177 16.69 15.26 12.40
C ASN A 177 17.72 16.37 12.70
N ASN A 178 18.75 16.50 11.86
CA ASN A 178 19.76 17.55 11.99
C ASN A 178 19.18 18.95 11.72
N LEU A 179 18.33 19.07 10.70
CA LEU A 179 17.67 20.33 10.36
C LEU A 179 16.71 20.81 11.45
N ILE A 180 16.00 19.89 12.11
CA ILE A 180 15.11 20.21 13.22
C ILE A 180 15.89 20.59 14.47
N SER A 181 16.98 19.88 14.80
CA SER A 181 17.79 20.20 15.98
C SER A 181 18.45 21.58 15.88
N ASN A 182 18.80 22.00 14.65
CA ASN A 182 19.36 23.33 14.37
C ASN A 182 18.29 24.44 14.21
N ASN A 183 16.99 24.11 14.27
CA ASN A 183 15.87 25.03 14.01
C ASN A 183 15.94 25.77 12.65
N GLU A 184 16.50 25.12 11.62
CA GLU A 184 16.68 25.74 10.29
C GLU A 184 15.43 25.66 9.42
N VAL A 185 14.41 24.89 9.84
CA VAL A 185 13.21 24.62 9.05
C VAL A 185 11.97 25.20 9.70
N ASN A 186 11.08 25.75 8.86
CA ASN A 186 9.79 26.24 9.31
C ASN A 186 8.88 25.07 9.74
N VAL A 187 8.57 25.03 11.04
CA VAL A 187 7.72 24.00 11.67
C VAL A 187 6.35 23.86 11.01
N LEU A 188 5.71 24.98 10.62
CA LEU A 188 4.40 24.95 9.96
C LEU A 188 4.46 24.25 8.60
N PHE A 189 5.54 24.50 7.85
CA PHE A 189 5.73 23.88 6.53
C PHE A 189 5.97 22.38 6.66
N VAL A 190 6.76 21.96 7.63
CA VAL A 190 7.02 20.53 7.93
C VAL A 190 5.75 19.80 8.32
N ILE A 191 4.93 20.41 9.19
CA ILE A 191 3.62 19.83 9.57
C ILE A 191 2.74 19.68 8.33
N LEU A 192 2.66 20.69 7.46
CA LEU A 192 1.88 20.61 6.22
C LEU A 192 2.36 19.45 5.32
N CYS A 193 3.66 19.33 5.09
CA CYS A 193 4.24 18.24 4.30
C CYS A 193 3.93 16.86 4.91
N ALA A 194 4.02 16.73 6.24
CA ALA A 194 3.71 15.49 6.93
C ALA A 194 2.20 15.13 6.89
N VAL A 195 1.30 16.13 7.00
CA VAL A 195 -0.16 15.91 6.80
C VAL A 195 -0.43 15.43 5.38
N LEU A 196 0.20 16.07 4.38
CA LEU A 196 0.04 15.68 2.97
C LEU A 196 0.52 14.26 2.70
N LEU A 197 1.67 13.88 3.27
CA LEU A 197 2.18 12.51 3.19
C LEU A 197 1.18 11.53 3.84
N PHE A 198 0.68 11.85 5.04
CA PHE A 198 -0.31 11.04 5.73
C PHE A 198 -1.65 10.93 4.97
N ALA A 199 -2.04 11.93 4.18
CA ALA A 199 -3.26 11.90 3.38
C ALA A 199 -3.28 10.72 2.39
N GLY A 200 -2.13 10.34 1.84
CA GLY A 200 -1.99 9.13 1.03
C GLY A 200 -2.36 7.87 1.80
N ALA A 201 -1.80 7.72 3.00
CA ALA A 201 -2.10 6.59 3.87
C ALA A 201 -3.58 6.55 4.25
N VAL A 202 -4.18 7.70 4.58
CA VAL A 202 -5.62 7.84 4.90
C VAL A 202 -6.50 7.31 3.77
N ALA A 203 -6.18 7.65 2.51
CA ALA A 203 -6.98 7.22 1.37
C ALA A 203 -6.95 5.70 1.15
N LYS A 204 -5.74 5.11 1.03
CA LYS A 204 -5.59 3.65 0.79
C LYS A 204 -6.07 2.78 1.93
N SER A 205 -5.94 3.27 3.17
CA SER A 205 -6.43 2.55 4.36
C SER A 205 -7.89 2.87 4.73
N ALA A 206 -8.61 3.56 3.83
CA ALA A 206 -10.02 3.93 3.99
C ALA A 206 -10.33 4.59 5.35
N GLN A 207 -9.43 5.46 5.80
CA GLN A 207 -9.61 6.21 7.03
C GLN A 207 -10.49 7.43 6.78
N PHE A 208 -11.04 7.99 7.85
CA PHE A 208 -11.82 9.21 7.82
C PHE A 208 -10.89 10.35 7.41
N PRO A 209 -11.28 11.18 6.42
CA PRO A 209 -12.59 11.25 5.78
C PRO A 209 -12.77 10.36 4.53
N LEU A 210 -11.70 9.85 3.93
CA LEU A 210 -11.67 9.15 2.63
C LEU A 210 -12.08 7.66 2.69
N HIS A 211 -13.00 7.30 3.59
CA HIS A 211 -13.48 5.93 3.81
C HIS A 211 -14.58 5.47 2.83
N VAL A 212 -15.20 6.40 2.10
CA VAL A 212 -16.47 6.21 1.37
C VAL A 212 -16.38 5.18 0.24
N TRP A 213 -15.18 4.90 -0.27
CA TRP A 213 -15.00 3.93 -1.36
C TRP A 213 -15.04 2.47 -0.90
N LEU A 214 -14.75 2.21 0.38
CA LEU A 214 -14.56 0.85 0.90
C LEU A 214 -15.86 0.01 0.84
N PRO A 215 -17.04 0.51 1.24
CA PRO A 215 -18.27 -0.30 1.16
C PRO A 215 -18.69 -0.64 -0.27
N ASP A 216 -18.44 0.28 -1.21
CA ASP A 216 -18.80 0.09 -2.63
C ASP A 216 -17.79 -0.83 -3.34
N ALA A 217 -16.54 -0.92 -2.87
CA ALA A 217 -15.56 -1.86 -3.41
C ALA A 217 -15.99 -3.34 -3.27
N MET A 218 -16.95 -3.63 -2.39
CA MET A 218 -17.51 -4.98 -2.16
C MET A 218 -18.34 -5.52 -3.33
N GLU A 219 -18.65 -4.68 -4.33
CA GLU A 219 -19.27 -5.08 -5.59
C GLU A 219 -18.35 -6.00 -6.43
N GLY A 220 -17.05 -5.98 -6.16
CA GLY A 220 -16.09 -6.90 -6.76
C GLY A 220 -16.32 -8.38 -6.36
N PRO A 221 -15.73 -9.33 -7.12
CA PRO A 221 -15.66 -10.73 -6.75
C PRO A 221 -15.14 -10.94 -5.31
N THR A 222 -15.70 -11.91 -4.57
CA THR A 222 -15.30 -12.18 -3.17
C THR A 222 -13.81 -12.49 -2.95
N PRO A 223 -13.06 -13.12 -3.88
CA PRO A 223 -11.64 -13.32 -3.66
C PRO A 223 -10.87 -11.99 -3.68
N ILE A 224 -11.37 -10.98 -4.41
CA ILE A 224 -10.75 -9.65 -4.47
C ILE A 224 -10.91 -8.93 -3.14
N SER A 225 -12.13 -8.93 -2.57
CA SER A 225 -12.37 -8.31 -1.27
C SER A 225 -11.49 -8.95 -0.19
N ALA A 226 -11.32 -10.27 -0.22
CA ALA A 226 -10.39 -10.94 0.69
C ALA A 226 -8.95 -10.45 0.52
N LEU A 227 -8.44 -10.31 -0.71
CA LEU A 227 -7.07 -9.85 -0.95
C LEU A 227 -6.86 -8.37 -0.57
N ILE A 228 -7.74 -7.49 -1.06
CA ILE A 228 -7.63 -6.03 -0.91
C ILE A 228 -7.75 -5.62 0.55
N HIS A 229 -8.74 -6.15 1.26
CA HIS A 229 -9.07 -5.71 2.62
C HIS A 229 -8.23 -6.40 3.69
N ALA A 230 -7.90 -7.69 3.54
CA ALA A 230 -7.17 -8.41 4.59
C ALA A 230 -5.67 -8.14 4.55
N ALA A 231 -5.06 -8.00 3.36
CA ALA A 231 -3.61 -8.17 3.26
C ALA A 231 -2.84 -7.08 2.51
N THR A 232 -3.49 -6.23 1.71
CA THR A 232 -2.74 -5.52 0.66
C THR A 232 -3.03 -4.03 0.57
N MET A 233 -4.20 -3.61 0.09
CA MET A 233 -4.45 -2.19 -0.18
C MET A 233 -4.53 -1.36 1.11
N VAL A 234 -5.28 -1.86 2.10
CA VAL A 234 -5.38 -1.20 3.41
C VAL A 234 -4.04 -1.28 4.14
N ALA A 235 -3.36 -2.42 4.02
CA ALA A 235 -2.06 -2.66 4.64
C ALA A 235 -0.95 -1.77 4.04
N ALA A 236 -1.04 -1.37 2.78
CA ALA A 236 -0.10 -0.42 2.16
C ALA A 236 -0.12 0.95 2.87
N GLY A 237 -1.31 1.43 3.24
CA GLY A 237 -1.49 2.64 4.05
C GLY A 237 -0.74 2.56 5.38
N ILE A 238 -0.93 1.46 6.10
CA ILE A 238 -0.31 1.21 7.41
C ILE A 238 1.20 1.00 7.25
N PHE A 239 1.64 0.29 6.22
CA PHE A 239 3.05 0.06 5.91
C PHE A 239 3.79 1.38 5.69
N LEU A 240 3.22 2.32 4.92
CA LEU A 240 3.80 3.64 4.72
C LEU A 240 3.95 4.40 6.04
N VAL A 241 2.93 4.37 6.90
CA VAL A 241 2.97 5.04 8.21
C VAL A 241 4.02 4.40 9.12
N ALA A 242 4.09 3.08 9.17
CA ALA A 242 5.09 2.34 9.93
C ALA A 242 6.51 2.61 9.41
N ARG A 243 6.68 2.75 8.09
CA ARG A 243 7.97 3.04 7.47
C ARG A 243 8.47 4.44 7.81
N LEU A 244 7.55 5.41 7.85
CA LEU A 244 7.84 6.82 8.13
C LEU A 244 7.67 7.19 9.61
N LEU A 245 7.49 6.20 10.47
CA LEU A 245 7.38 6.40 11.91
C LEU A 245 8.58 7.18 12.50
N PRO A 246 9.85 6.96 12.09
CA PRO A 246 10.97 7.77 12.55
C PRO A 246 10.79 9.27 12.28
N LEU A 247 10.15 9.63 11.16
CA LEU A 247 9.85 11.02 10.81
C LEU A 247 8.69 11.57 11.66
N PHE A 248 7.62 10.78 11.84
CA PHE A 248 6.44 11.25 12.56
C PHE A 248 6.67 11.43 14.06
N ILE A 249 7.55 10.65 14.70
CA ILE A 249 7.89 10.82 16.12
C ILE A 249 8.40 12.24 16.41
N VAL A 250 9.19 12.81 15.50
CA VAL A 250 9.80 14.14 15.68
C VAL A 250 8.75 15.25 15.54
N ILE A 251 7.60 14.96 14.92
CA ILE A 251 6.51 15.90 14.72
C ILE A 251 5.31 15.48 15.60
N PRO A 252 5.25 15.85 16.90
CA PRO A 252 4.23 15.35 17.82
C PRO A 252 2.80 15.67 17.40
N TYR A 253 2.58 16.80 16.70
CA TYR A 253 1.27 17.18 16.18
C TYR A 253 0.71 16.16 15.17
N ILE A 254 1.57 15.56 14.35
CA ILE A 254 1.16 14.55 13.36
C ILE A 254 0.82 13.25 14.06
N MET A 255 1.59 12.82 15.06
CA MET A 255 1.27 11.64 15.87
C MET A 255 -0.11 11.76 16.53
N ASN A 256 -0.45 12.93 17.06
CA ASN A 256 -1.77 13.20 17.63
C ASN A 256 -2.88 13.19 16.56
N LEU A 257 -2.59 13.67 15.35
CA LEU A 257 -3.55 13.65 14.24
C LEU A 257 -3.80 12.22 13.74
N ILE A 258 -2.76 11.40 13.62
CA ILE A 258 -2.85 9.98 13.24
C ILE A 258 -3.72 9.23 14.26
N SER A 259 -3.46 9.42 15.56
CA SER A 259 -4.24 8.76 16.61
C SER A 259 -5.70 9.22 16.64
N LEU A 260 -5.95 10.53 16.46
CA LEU A 260 -7.30 11.09 16.39
C LEU A 260 -8.10 10.50 15.23
N ILE A 261 -7.50 10.45 14.04
CA ILE A 261 -8.16 9.88 12.85
C ILE A 261 -8.44 8.39 13.07
N GLY A 262 -7.50 7.64 13.65
CA GLY A 262 -7.69 6.24 14.01
C GLY A 262 -8.84 6.01 15.01
N ILE A 263 -9.00 6.87 16.01
CA ILE A 263 -10.12 6.77 16.96
C ILE A 263 -11.46 7.03 16.26
N ILE A 264 -11.51 8.08 15.44
CA ILE A 264 -12.72 8.43 14.68
C ILE A 264 -13.13 7.29 13.74
N THR A 265 -12.17 6.67 13.06
CA THR A 265 -12.45 5.60 12.10
C THR A 265 -12.91 4.32 12.76
N VAL A 266 -12.31 3.93 13.88
CA VAL A 266 -12.77 2.77 14.65
C VAL A 266 -14.19 3.00 15.14
N PHE A 267 -14.49 4.18 15.69
CA PHE A 267 -15.81 4.50 16.20
C PHE A 267 -16.88 4.55 15.09
N LEU A 268 -16.60 5.23 13.98
CA LEU A 268 -17.51 5.32 12.84
C LEU A 268 -17.67 3.95 12.15
N GLY A 269 -16.58 3.21 11.95
CA GLY A 269 -16.61 1.88 11.34
C GLY A 269 -17.45 0.90 12.15
N ALA A 270 -17.26 0.84 13.47
CA ALA A 270 -18.03 -0.04 14.35
C ALA A 270 -19.52 0.29 14.37
N THR A 271 -19.88 1.58 14.39
CA THR A 271 -21.30 2.00 14.39
C THR A 271 -21.97 1.74 13.04
N LEU A 272 -21.27 1.97 11.92
CA LEU A 272 -21.78 1.67 10.59
C LEU A 272 -21.97 0.17 10.37
N ALA A 273 -21.03 -0.66 10.83
CA ALA A 273 -21.10 -2.12 10.69
C ALA A 273 -22.34 -2.72 11.37
N LEU A 274 -22.72 -2.23 12.56
CA LEU A 274 -23.92 -2.68 13.28
C LEU A 274 -25.23 -2.40 12.51
N ALA A 275 -25.24 -1.39 11.65
CA ALA A 275 -26.42 -1.01 10.85
C ALA A 275 -26.46 -1.70 9.48
N GLN A 276 -25.41 -2.40 9.06
CA GLN A 276 -25.35 -3.04 7.75
C GLN A 276 -26.16 -4.33 7.67
N LYS A 277 -26.89 -4.49 6.56
CA LYS A 277 -27.64 -5.72 6.24
C LYS A 277 -26.89 -6.64 5.28
N ASP A 278 -25.96 -6.10 4.50
CA ASP A 278 -25.13 -6.88 3.59
C ASP A 278 -23.91 -7.43 4.35
N ILE A 279 -23.73 -8.75 4.32
CA ILE A 279 -22.62 -9.44 5.00
C ILE A 279 -21.27 -8.90 4.53
N LYS A 280 -21.10 -8.63 3.22
CA LYS A 280 -19.82 -8.13 2.69
C LYS A 280 -19.51 -6.72 3.18
N ARG A 281 -20.53 -5.87 3.30
CA ARG A 281 -20.37 -4.47 3.75
C ARG A 281 -20.28 -4.35 5.26
N GLY A 282 -20.78 -5.36 5.99
CA GLY A 282 -20.70 -5.43 7.44
C GLY A 282 -19.38 -6.02 7.98
N LEU A 283 -18.60 -6.71 7.12
CA LEU A 283 -17.23 -7.16 7.39
C LEU A 283 -16.23 -6.02 7.18
#